data_AF-A0A0G3EGT3-F1
#
_entry.id   AF-A0A0G3EGT3-F1
#
_cell.length_a   1.000
_cell.length_b   1.000
_cell.length_c   1.000
_cell.angle_alpha   90.00
_cell.angle_beta   90.00
_cell.angle_gamma   90.00
#
_symmetry.space_group_name_H-M   'P 1'
#
loop_
_entity.id
_entity.type
_entity.pdbx_description
1 polymer ?
#
loop_
_entity_poly.entity_id
_entity_poly.type
_entity_poly.pdbx_seq_one_letter_code
_entity_poly.pdbx_strand_id
1 'polypeptide(L)'
;MIIVTGDQGPGFIRSKPYLYDAGIRVPLVIRWPKGVKAGQRRAEPVSAVDIAPTILDAAGLDIPETLHGRSLLPLCAGDEVPWRTGVCAEFTAHGSGHYFPGRTISDGRYHLIHNLLGPDTPNPYWAAYERVPQKHPEAGPVIAGGDEKMKRALDRLRRPPEFELYDLEEDPGEFVNLADDPKYAGLLERMKHELRAWQEETDDPLRKPENLALMTEWHRELLADKTPVRGHKPKYAVAELVMPEYRAMVKRLR
;
A
#
# COMPACT_ATOMS: atom_id res chain seq x y z
N MET A 1 -23.48 1.06 -15.34
CA MET A 1 -22.04 1.33 -15.52
C MET A 1 -21.29 0.01 -15.35
N ILE A 2 -20.19 -0.20 -16.07
CA ILE A 2 -19.31 -1.36 -15.89
C ILE A 2 -17.94 -0.83 -15.45
N ILE A 3 -17.40 -1.39 -14.36
CA ILE A 3 -16.08 -1.07 -13.83
C ILE A 3 -15.31 -2.39 -13.73
N VAL A 4 -14.08 -2.43 -14.26
CA VAL A 4 -13.15 -3.56 -14.16
C VAL A 4 -11.90 -3.06 -13.46
N THR A 5 -11.51 -3.70 -12.35
CA THR A 5 -10.32 -3.34 -11.58
C THR A 5 -9.68 -4.56 -10.91
N GLY A 6 -8.45 -4.39 -10.40
CA GLY A 6 -7.83 -5.29 -9.41
C GLY A 6 -8.04 -4.78 -7.98
N ASP A 7 -7.87 -5.67 -6.98
CA ASP A 7 -7.84 -5.34 -5.56
C ASP A 7 -6.42 -4.94 -5.09
N GLN A 8 -5.40 -5.55 -5.70
CA GLN A 8 -3.99 -5.29 -5.46
C GLN A 8 -3.13 -5.84 -6.62
N GLY A 9 -1.82 -5.59 -6.56
CA GLY A 9 -0.84 -6.10 -7.51
C GLY A 9 -0.64 -7.63 -7.46
N PRO A 10 0.07 -8.19 -8.45
CA PRO A 10 0.29 -9.64 -8.57
C PRO A 10 1.15 -10.22 -7.43
N GLY A 11 1.08 -11.53 -7.21
CA GLY A 11 1.86 -12.25 -6.19
C GLY A 11 3.34 -12.46 -6.53
N PHE A 12 4.04 -11.41 -6.96
CA PHE A 12 5.47 -11.43 -7.26
C PHE A 12 6.31 -10.74 -6.17
N ILE A 13 7.62 -10.97 -6.20
CA ILE A 13 8.58 -10.30 -5.32
C ILE A 13 8.49 -8.79 -5.59
N ARG A 14 8.50 -7.98 -4.52
CA ARG A 14 8.31 -6.50 -4.57
C ARG A 14 6.96 -6.02 -5.10
N SER A 15 5.97 -6.90 -5.25
CA SER A 15 4.58 -6.56 -5.50
C SER A 15 3.77 -6.77 -4.20
N LYS A 16 2.56 -7.33 -4.26
CA LYS A 16 1.80 -7.74 -3.07
C LYS A 16 2.72 -8.55 -2.13
N PRO A 17 2.84 -8.14 -0.85
CA PRO A 17 1.99 -7.19 -0.10
C PRO A 17 2.64 -5.82 0.16
N TYR A 18 3.73 -5.51 -0.54
CA TYR A 18 4.46 -4.25 -0.35
C TYR A 18 3.75 -3.07 -1.01
N LEU A 19 4.11 -1.87 -0.54
CA LEU A 19 3.58 -0.60 -1.02
C LEU A 19 4.31 -0.03 -2.24
N TYR A 20 5.10 -0.83 -2.96
CA TYR A 20 5.67 -0.47 -4.26
C TYR A 20 4.58 -0.31 -5.33
N ASP A 21 4.84 0.42 -6.42
CA ASP A 21 3.90 0.65 -7.52
C ASP A 21 3.36 -0.68 -8.06
N ALA A 22 4.23 -1.69 -8.20
CA ALA A 22 3.83 -3.04 -8.62
C ALA A 22 2.78 -3.69 -7.71
N GLY A 23 2.75 -3.34 -6.41
CA GLY A 23 1.83 -3.87 -5.42
C GLY A 23 0.51 -3.11 -5.30
N ILE A 24 0.49 -1.81 -5.63
CA ILE A 24 -0.67 -0.92 -5.40
C ILE A 24 -1.32 -0.43 -6.70
N ARG A 25 -0.60 -0.42 -7.82
CA ARG A 25 -1.13 0.03 -9.11
C ARG A 25 -1.90 -1.10 -9.78
N VAL A 26 -3.22 -0.91 -9.85
CA VAL A 26 -4.15 -1.85 -10.46
C VAL A 26 -4.72 -1.29 -11.77
N PRO A 27 -5.13 -2.15 -12.72
CA PRO A 27 -5.88 -1.69 -13.88
C PRO A 27 -7.21 -1.08 -13.42
N LEU A 28 -7.68 -0.02 -14.07
CA LEU A 28 -9.03 0.52 -13.89
C LEU A 28 -9.61 0.87 -15.26
N VAL A 29 -10.68 0.18 -15.65
CA VAL A 29 -11.40 0.43 -16.90
C VAL A 29 -12.87 0.66 -16.58
N ILE A 30 -13.40 1.79 -17.04
CA ILE A 30 -14.79 2.19 -16.83
C ILE A 30 -15.48 2.29 -18.19
N ARG A 31 -16.66 1.67 -18.32
CA ARG A 31 -17.53 1.79 -19.48
C ARG A 31 -18.93 2.20 -19.04
N TRP A 32 -19.40 3.33 -19.55
CA TRP A 32 -20.76 3.79 -19.31
C TRP A 32 -21.27 4.64 -20.47
N PRO A 33 -22.24 4.15 -21.27
CA PRO A 33 -22.72 4.88 -22.46
C PRO A 33 -23.32 6.25 -22.18
N LYS A 34 -23.79 6.52 -20.95
CA LYS A 34 -24.45 7.78 -20.59
C LYS A 34 -23.49 8.90 -20.18
N GLY A 35 -22.20 8.63 -19.96
CA GLY A 35 -21.30 9.66 -19.43
C GLY A 35 -19.79 9.35 -19.47
N VAL A 36 -19.37 8.18 -19.94
CA VAL A 36 -17.96 7.91 -20.22
C VAL A 36 -17.71 8.09 -21.71
N LYS A 37 -16.87 9.05 -22.08
CA LYS A 37 -16.40 9.19 -23.46
C LYS A 37 -15.42 8.05 -23.79
N ALA A 38 -15.68 7.34 -24.89
CA ALA A 38 -14.95 6.12 -25.24
C ALA A 38 -13.53 6.41 -25.78
N GLY A 39 -12.64 5.42 -25.68
CA GLY A 39 -11.29 5.48 -26.28
C GLY A 39 -10.29 6.38 -25.55
N GLN A 40 -10.61 6.82 -24.33
CA GLN A 40 -9.77 7.72 -23.55
C GLN A 40 -8.75 6.96 -22.69
N ARG A 41 -7.59 7.57 -22.47
CA ARG A 41 -6.63 7.22 -21.44
C ARG A 41 -6.36 8.45 -20.59
N ARG A 42 -6.51 8.32 -19.27
CA ARG A 42 -6.30 9.38 -18.28
C ARG A 42 -5.05 9.05 -17.45
N ALA A 43 -4.34 10.09 -17.01
CA ALA A 43 -3.08 9.97 -16.27
C ALA A 43 -3.19 10.50 -14.84
N GLU A 44 -4.31 11.14 -14.51
CA GLU A 44 -4.60 11.67 -13.20
C GLU A 44 -4.57 10.56 -12.13
N PRO A 45 -4.00 10.83 -10.95
CA PRO A 45 -3.93 9.85 -9.88
C PRO A 45 -5.33 9.57 -9.29
N VAL A 46 -5.76 8.32 -9.40
CA VAL A 46 -7.06 7.82 -8.92
C VAL A 46 -6.86 6.63 -7.98
N SER A 47 -7.83 6.40 -7.09
CA SER A 47 -7.76 5.34 -6.08
C SER A 47 -9.04 4.51 -6.07
N ALA A 48 -8.97 3.27 -5.58
CA ALA A 48 -10.13 2.40 -5.42
C ALA A 48 -11.24 3.05 -4.57
N VAL A 49 -10.89 3.96 -3.64
CA VAL A 49 -11.87 4.70 -2.82
C VAL A 49 -12.75 5.65 -3.64
N ASP A 50 -12.36 5.97 -4.87
CA ASP A 50 -13.14 6.79 -5.82
C ASP A 50 -14.31 6.03 -6.45
N ILE A 51 -14.29 4.70 -6.40
CA ILE A 51 -15.30 3.86 -7.05
C ILE A 51 -16.68 4.07 -6.41
N ALA A 52 -16.74 4.09 -5.08
CA ALA A 52 -17.99 4.30 -4.34
C ALA A 52 -18.68 5.65 -4.67
N PRO A 53 -18.01 6.81 -4.54
CA PRO A 53 -18.62 8.09 -4.91
C PRO A 53 -18.96 8.17 -6.40
N THR A 54 -18.17 7.54 -7.29
CA THR A 54 -18.49 7.48 -8.73
C THR A 54 -19.80 6.73 -9.01
N ILE A 55 -20.06 5.63 -8.30
CA ILE A 55 -21.30 4.85 -8.46
C ILE A 55 -22.50 5.63 -7.93
N LEU A 56 -22.36 6.31 -6.79
CA LEU A 56 -23.42 7.15 -6.21
C LEU A 56 -23.79 8.31 -7.14
N ASP A 57 -22.78 9.02 -7.64
CA ASP A 57 -22.95 10.12 -8.60
C ASP A 57 -23.64 9.63 -9.89
N ALA A 58 -23.21 8.50 -10.43
CA ALA A 58 -23.82 7.90 -11.62
C ALA A 58 -25.27 7.43 -11.40
N ALA A 59 -25.66 7.19 -10.15
CA ALA A 59 -27.03 6.85 -9.76
C ALA A 59 -27.88 8.09 -9.44
N GLY A 60 -27.29 9.30 -9.43
CA GLY A 60 -27.97 10.53 -9.02
C GLY A 60 -28.26 10.58 -7.52
N LEU A 61 -27.42 9.93 -6.71
CA LEU A 61 -27.53 9.90 -5.25
C LEU A 61 -26.50 10.85 -4.62
N ASP A 62 -26.84 11.37 -3.44
CA ASP A 62 -25.92 12.18 -2.65
C ASP A 62 -24.67 11.37 -2.26
N ILE A 63 -23.49 12.01 -2.36
CA ILE A 63 -22.22 11.45 -1.90
C ILE A 63 -22.01 11.85 -0.44
N PRO A 64 -21.94 10.89 0.51
CA PRO A 64 -21.68 11.20 1.91
C PRO A 64 -20.31 11.87 2.08
N GLU A 65 -20.24 12.90 2.93
CA GLU A 65 -18.98 13.58 3.31
C GLU A 65 -17.98 12.65 4.01
N THR A 66 -18.45 11.51 4.52
CA THR A 66 -17.61 10.48 5.15
C THR A 66 -16.79 9.65 4.16
N LEU A 67 -17.03 9.79 2.85
CA LEU A 67 -16.21 9.14 1.82
C LEU A 67 -15.04 10.04 1.43
N HIS A 68 -13.81 9.55 1.61
CA HIS A 68 -12.59 10.28 1.22
C HIS A 68 -12.30 10.27 -0.29
N GLY A 69 -13.04 9.47 -1.08
CA GLY A 69 -12.92 9.41 -2.54
C GLY A 69 -13.61 10.58 -3.25
N ARG A 70 -13.33 10.74 -4.55
CA ARG A 70 -13.99 11.71 -5.42
C ARG A 70 -14.62 10.99 -6.60
N SER A 71 -15.79 11.46 -7.07
CA SER A 71 -16.40 10.91 -8.28
C SER A 71 -15.46 11.06 -9.48
N LEU A 72 -15.29 9.98 -10.23
CA LEU A 72 -14.52 9.95 -11.48
C LEU A 72 -15.34 10.39 -12.69
N LEU A 73 -16.64 10.70 -12.52
CA LEU A 73 -17.51 11.06 -13.65
C LEU A 73 -16.99 12.27 -14.45
N PRO A 74 -16.51 13.37 -13.83
CA PRO A 74 -15.94 14.48 -14.60
C PRO A 74 -14.73 14.04 -15.44
N LEU A 75 -13.85 13.21 -14.89
CA LEU A 75 -12.72 12.63 -15.64
C LEU A 75 -13.21 11.69 -16.75
N CYS A 76 -14.27 10.94 -16.51
CA CYS A 76 -14.86 10.03 -17.49
C CYS A 76 -15.52 10.77 -18.66
N ALA A 77 -16.10 11.95 -18.42
CA ALA A 77 -16.68 12.82 -19.45
C ALA A 77 -15.61 13.38 -20.41
N GLY A 78 -14.35 13.38 -19.98
CA GLY A 78 -13.23 13.97 -20.73
C GLY A 78 -12.96 15.43 -20.33
N ASP A 79 -13.49 15.87 -19.19
CA ASP A 79 -13.34 17.23 -18.72
C ASP A 79 -11.95 17.46 -18.12
N GLU A 80 -11.48 18.69 -18.22
CA GLU A 80 -10.35 19.21 -17.45
C GLU A 80 -10.91 19.81 -16.15
N VAL A 81 -10.64 19.15 -15.03
CA VAL A 81 -11.12 19.57 -13.72
C VAL A 81 -9.98 19.63 -12.72
N PRO A 82 -10.04 20.53 -11.72
CA PRO A 82 -9.13 20.47 -10.59
C PRO A 82 -9.18 19.07 -9.95
N TRP A 83 -8.03 18.41 -9.91
CA TRP A 83 -7.90 17.06 -9.37
C TRP A 83 -6.88 17.01 -8.23
N ARG A 84 -6.82 15.88 -7.53
CA ARG A 84 -5.78 15.66 -6.51
C ARG A 84 -4.42 15.49 -7.17
N THR A 85 -3.37 15.91 -6.47
CA THR A 85 -1.99 15.79 -6.93
C THR A 85 -1.39 14.41 -6.66
N GLY A 86 -1.94 13.64 -5.72
CA GLY A 86 -1.47 12.29 -5.43
C GLY A 86 -2.52 11.40 -4.77
N VAL A 87 -2.21 10.11 -4.70
CA VAL A 87 -3.02 9.07 -4.05
C VAL A 87 -2.22 8.36 -2.98
N CYS A 88 -2.88 8.09 -1.86
CA CYS A 88 -2.27 7.41 -0.73
C CYS A 88 -2.76 5.96 -0.62
N ALA A 89 -1.91 5.11 -0.04
CA ALA A 89 -2.28 3.76 0.36
C ALA A 89 -1.61 3.40 1.70
N GLU A 90 -2.20 2.43 2.39
CA GLU A 90 -1.69 1.96 3.68
C GLU A 90 -1.58 0.44 3.70
N PHE A 91 -0.56 -0.03 4.43
CA PHE A 91 -0.43 -1.41 4.84
C PHE A 91 -0.20 -1.42 6.35
N THR A 92 -0.91 -2.27 7.09
CA THR A 92 -0.69 -2.44 8.53
C THR A 92 -0.23 -3.87 8.81
N ALA A 93 -1.07 -4.84 8.45
CA ALA A 93 -0.76 -6.26 8.50
C ALA A 93 -1.66 -7.04 7.54
N HIS A 94 -1.20 -8.19 7.09
CA HIS A 94 -2.02 -9.20 6.39
C HIS A 94 -2.39 -10.38 7.30
N GLY A 95 -1.86 -10.39 8.53
CA GLY A 95 -2.05 -11.40 9.55
C GLY A 95 -1.03 -11.19 10.68
N SER A 96 -1.20 -11.90 11.81
CA SER A 96 -0.38 -11.70 13.01
C SER A 96 1.13 -11.84 12.77
N GLY A 97 1.54 -12.78 11.91
CA GLY A 97 2.94 -13.00 11.56
C GLY A 97 3.51 -12.09 10.47
N HIS A 98 2.74 -11.10 10.02
CA HIS A 98 3.07 -10.27 8.85
C HIS A 98 2.71 -8.79 9.13
N TYR A 99 3.13 -8.31 10.29
CA TYR A 99 3.01 -6.92 10.73
C TYR A 99 4.27 -6.14 10.36
N PHE A 100 4.11 -5.16 9.49
CA PHE A 100 5.15 -4.21 9.12
C PHE A 100 4.47 -2.98 8.53
N PRO A 101 3.93 -2.09 9.37
CA PRO A 101 3.07 -1.02 8.91
C PRO A 101 3.85 -0.04 8.04
N GLY A 102 3.24 0.33 6.92
CA GLY A 102 3.74 1.32 5.98
C GLY A 102 2.63 2.23 5.49
N ARG A 103 2.99 3.42 5.05
CA ARG A 103 2.13 4.39 4.38
C ARG A 103 2.81 4.87 3.12
N THR A 104 2.05 5.17 2.08
CA THR A 104 2.63 5.66 0.83
C THR A 104 1.78 6.76 0.21
N ILE A 105 2.43 7.63 -0.57
CA ILE A 105 1.80 8.58 -1.48
C ILE A 105 2.51 8.57 -2.84
N SER A 106 1.73 8.51 -3.93
CA SER A 106 2.22 8.63 -5.31
C SER A 106 1.51 9.77 -6.04
N ASP A 107 2.27 10.64 -6.71
CA ASP A 107 1.73 11.71 -7.57
C ASP A 107 1.62 11.31 -9.05
N GLY A 108 1.88 10.02 -9.36
CA GLY A 108 1.90 9.47 -10.72
C GLY A 108 3.28 9.47 -11.37
N ARG A 109 4.21 10.31 -10.87
CA ARG A 109 5.64 10.24 -11.24
C ARG A 109 6.49 9.85 -10.04
N TYR A 110 6.38 10.56 -8.94
CA TYR A 110 7.14 10.29 -7.73
C TYR A 110 6.32 9.48 -6.75
N HIS A 111 7.00 8.58 -6.03
CA HIS A 111 6.38 7.68 -5.07
C HIS A 111 7.20 7.66 -3.78
N LEU A 112 6.55 7.98 -2.67
CA LEU A 112 7.15 7.98 -1.33
C LEU A 112 6.53 6.88 -0.49
N ILE A 113 7.35 5.96 0.00
CA ILE A 113 6.98 4.97 1.01
C ILE A 113 7.58 5.36 2.35
N HIS A 114 6.77 5.34 3.40
CA HIS A 114 7.16 5.50 4.80
C HIS A 114 6.98 4.15 5.51
N ASN A 115 8.08 3.54 5.94
CA ASN A 115 8.11 2.31 6.73
C ASN A 115 8.18 2.68 8.21
N LEU A 116 7.07 2.50 8.93
CA LEU A 116 6.89 3.07 10.28
C LEU A 116 7.81 2.44 11.34
N LEU A 117 8.29 1.22 11.11
CA LEU A 117 9.22 0.53 12.03
C LEU A 117 10.69 0.74 11.66
N GLY A 118 10.97 1.35 10.51
CA GLY A 118 12.32 1.61 10.03
C GLY A 118 13.21 0.36 9.86
N PRO A 119 14.53 0.56 9.69
CA PRO A 119 15.47 -0.52 9.34
C PRO A 119 15.84 -1.44 10.50
N ASP A 120 15.55 -1.03 11.74
CA ASP A 120 15.87 -1.80 12.95
C ASP A 120 15.00 -3.06 13.09
N THR A 121 13.83 -3.05 12.44
CA THR A 121 12.92 -4.20 12.39
C THR A 121 13.01 -4.87 11.03
N PRO A 122 13.46 -6.14 10.92
CA PRO A 122 13.38 -6.88 9.66
C PRO A 122 11.91 -7.04 9.22
N ASN A 123 11.64 -6.87 7.94
CA ASN A 123 10.30 -7.10 7.42
C ASN A 123 9.97 -8.61 7.45
N PRO A 124 8.94 -9.07 8.18
CA PRO A 124 8.65 -10.48 8.36
C PRO A 124 8.29 -11.20 7.05
N TYR A 125 7.84 -10.47 6.01
CA TYR A 125 7.59 -11.05 4.70
C TYR A 125 8.83 -11.59 4.01
N TRP A 126 10.01 -11.08 4.36
CA TRP A 126 11.27 -11.57 3.81
C TRP A 126 11.43 -13.09 3.98
N ALA A 127 10.99 -13.64 5.11
CA ALA A 127 11.07 -15.08 5.38
C ALA A 127 10.23 -15.94 4.41
N ALA A 128 9.17 -15.38 3.83
CA ALA A 128 8.41 -16.05 2.77
C ALA A 128 9.20 -16.07 1.45
N TYR A 129 9.95 -15.00 1.17
CA TYR A 129 10.79 -14.87 -0.03
C TYR A 129 12.07 -15.69 0.02
N GLU A 130 12.71 -15.84 1.19
CA GLU A 130 13.85 -16.76 1.36
C GLU A 130 13.51 -18.21 0.99
N ARG A 131 12.23 -18.58 1.11
CA ARG A 131 11.72 -19.92 0.75
C ARG A 131 11.28 -20.03 -0.69
N VAL A 132 11.24 -18.94 -1.47
CA VAL A 132 10.83 -18.97 -2.88
C VAL A 132 11.72 -19.89 -3.69
N PRO A 133 13.07 -19.86 -3.62
CA PRO A 133 13.92 -20.81 -4.34
C PRO A 133 13.63 -22.28 -4.01
N GLN A 134 13.11 -22.58 -2.82
CA GLN A 134 12.77 -23.95 -2.40
C GLN A 134 11.44 -24.42 -3.00
N LYS A 135 10.49 -23.50 -3.19
CA LYS A 135 9.16 -23.78 -3.75
C LYS A 135 9.11 -23.63 -5.28
N HIS A 136 9.96 -22.75 -5.79
CA HIS A 136 10.08 -22.34 -7.19
C HIS A 136 11.57 -22.34 -7.54
N PRO A 137 12.18 -23.52 -7.77
CA PRO A 137 13.60 -23.63 -8.13
C PRO A 137 13.98 -22.76 -9.33
N GLU A 138 13.03 -22.52 -10.24
CA GLU A 138 13.16 -21.63 -11.40
C GLU A 138 13.38 -20.15 -11.03
N ALA A 139 12.89 -19.71 -9.86
CA ALA A 139 13.09 -18.36 -9.35
C ALA A 139 14.42 -18.21 -8.60
N GLY A 140 15.05 -19.32 -8.18
CA GLY A 140 16.31 -19.33 -7.47
C GLY A 140 17.45 -18.61 -8.20
N PRO A 141 17.71 -18.91 -9.48
CA PRO A 141 18.72 -18.22 -10.28
C PRO A 141 18.44 -16.72 -10.49
N VAL A 142 17.17 -16.30 -10.52
CA VAL A 142 16.81 -14.88 -10.67
C VAL A 142 17.10 -14.10 -9.40
N ILE A 143 16.81 -14.71 -8.23
CA ILE A 143 17.10 -14.11 -6.92
C ILE A 143 18.61 -14.13 -6.65
N ALA A 144 19.30 -15.24 -6.94
CA ALA A 144 20.72 -15.43 -6.65
C ALA A 144 21.65 -14.80 -7.70
N GLY A 145 21.22 -14.74 -8.95
CA GLY A 145 21.97 -14.20 -10.09
C GLY A 145 21.59 -12.76 -10.45
N GLY A 146 20.77 -12.10 -9.63
CA GLY A 146 20.43 -10.70 -9.81
C GLY A 146 21.68 -9.81 -9.82
N ASP A 147 21.65 -8.77 -10.64
CA ASP A 147 22.68 -7.74 -10.64
C ASP A 147 22.72 -6.98 -9.30
N GLU A 148 23.71 -6.11 -9.12
CA GLU A 148 23.88 -5.36 -7.87
C GLU A 148 22.67 -4.48 -7.55
N LYS A 149 21.96 -4.02 -8.59
CA LYS A 149 20.72 -3.23 -8.49
C LYS A 149 19.60 -4.08 -7.86
N MET A 150 19.41 -5.31 -8.33
CA MET A 150 18.45 -6.26 -7.75
C MET A 150 18.81 -6.63 -6.31
N LYS A 151 20.08 -6.93 -6.01
CA LYS A 151 20.52 -7.29 -4.65
C LYS A 151 20.21 -6.17 -3.65
N ARG A 152 20.53 -4.92 -3.99
CA ARG A 152 20.18 -3.75 -3.16
C ARG A 152 18.68 -3.59 -2.95
N ALA A 153 17.86 -3.92 -3.95
CA ALA A 153 16.41 -3.91 -3.78
C ALA A 153 15.91 -5.02 -2.85
N LEU A 154 16.50 -6.22 -2.92
CA LEU A 154 16.17 -7.33 -2.02
C LEU A 154 16.64 -7.06 -0.58
N ASP A 155 17.81 -6.43 -0.40
CA ASP A 155 18.28 -6.03 0.93
C ASP A 155 17.35 -4.98 1.55
N ARG A 156 16.87 -4.02 0.75
CA ARG A 156 15.84 -3.05 1.19
C ARG A 156 14.53 -3.73 1.54
N LEU A 157 14.09 -4.76 0.81
CA LEU A 157 12.91 -5.53 1.21
C LEU A 157 13.08 -6.19 2.58
N ARG A 158 14.29 -6.66 2.88
CA ARG A 158 14.61 -7.33 4.15
C ARG A 158 14.66 -6.34 5.31
N ARG A 159 15.28 -5.18 5.10
CA ARG A 159 15.42 -4.11 6.09
C ARG A 159 15.10 -2.76 5.45
N PRO A 160 13.80 -2.42 5.32
CA PRO A 160 13.40 -1.19 4.68
C PRO A 160 13.89 0.03 5.48
N PRO A 161 14.48 1.06 4.84
CA PRO A 161 14.75 2.31 5.52
C PRO A 161 13.42 2.99 5.91
N GLU A 162 13.45 3.96 6.82
CA GLU A 162 12.23 4.69 7.22
C GLU A 162 11.52 5.33 6.02
N PHE A 163 12.28 5.93 5.09
CA PHE A 163 11.72 6.53 3.88
C PHE A 163 12.37 5.96 2.61
N GLU A 164 11.53 5.70 1.62
CA GLU A 164 11.93 5.35 0.26
C GLU A 164 11.26 6.32 -0.74
N LEU A 165 12.04 6.98 -1.58
CA LEU A 165 11.55 7.90 -2.61
C LEU A 165 11.99 7.42 -3.99
N TYR A 166 11.04 7.36 -4.93
CA TYR A 166 11.27 6.85 -6.28
C TYR A 166 10.78 7.83 -7.35
N ASP A 167 11.48 7.88 -8.48
CA ASP A 167 11.01 8.48 -9.73
C ASP A 167 10.57 7.34 -10.67
N LEU A 168 9.26 7.15 -10.82
CA LEU A 168 8.66 6.08 -11.63
C LEU A 168 8.82 6.29 -13.13
N GLU A 169 9.21 7.49 -13.58
CA GLU A 169 9.49 7.76 -14.99
C GLU A 169 10.89 7.23 -15.36
N GLU A 170 11.89 7.51 -14.53
CA GLU A 170 13.28 7.09 -14.74
C GLU A 170 13.56 5.66 -14.22
N ASP A 171 12.89 5.24 -13.16
CA ASP A 171 13.03 3.91 -12.55
C ASP A 171 11.65 3.29 -12.24
N PRO A 172 10.89 2.85 -13.26
CA PRO A 172 9.56 2.25 -13.10
C PRO A 172 9.52 1.03 -12.18
N GLY A 173 10.69 0.42 -11.94
CA GLY A 173 10.83 -0.73 -11.05
C GLY A 173 11.27 -0.38 -9.63
N GLU A 174 11.44 0.90 -9.26
CA GLU A 174 11.71 1.36 -7.89
C GLU A 174 12.94 0.72 -7.22
N PHE A 175 13.98 0.52 -8.00
CA PHE A 175 15.25 -0.06 -7.58
C PHE A 175 16.25 0.95 -7.03
N VAL A 176 16.06 2.25 -7.24
CA VAL A 176 16.95 3.31 -6.77
C VAL A 176 16.21 4.21 -5.79
N ASN A 177 16.53 4.09 -4.50
CA ASN A 177 16.00 5.00 -3.48
C ASN A 177 16.70 6.37 -3.58
N LEU A 178 15.91 7.43 -3.73
CA LEU A 178 16.35 8.82 -3.82
C LEU A 178 16.24 9.57 -2.49
N ALA A 179 15.74 8.93 -1.42
CA ALA A 179 15.45 9.61 -0.15
C ALA A 179 16.68 10.26 0.50
N ASP A 180 17.87 9.69 0.30
CA ASP A 180 19.13 10.22 0.85
C ASP A 180 19.87 11.17 -0.12
N ASP A 181 19.34 11.38 -1.34
CA ASP A 181 19.96 12.27 -2.32
C ASP A 181 19.57 13.74 -2.03
N PRO A 182 20.54 14.63 -1.71
CA PRO A 182 20.27 16.04 -1.41
C PRO A 182 19.54 16.79 -2.53
N LYS A 183 19.67 16.35 -3.78
CA LYS A 183 18.94 16.93 -4.93
C LYS A 183 17.43 16.81 -4.77
N TYR A 184 16.96 15.76 -4.10
CA TYR A 184 15.53 15.46 -3.94
C TYR A 184 14.99 15.84 -2.56
N ALA A 185 15.79 16.46 -1.68
CA ALA A 185 15.38 16.79 -0.31
C ALA A 185 14.09 17.65 -0.25
N GLY A 186 13.96 18.65 -1.13
CA GLY A 186 12.74 19.48 -1.19
C GLY A 186 11.50 18.69 -1.64
N LEU A 187 11.67 17.74 -2.57
CA LEU A 187 10.60 16.86 -3.02
C LEU A 187 10.20 15.89 -1.91
N LEU A 188 11.17 15.29 -1.23
CA LEU A 188 10.96 14.38 -0.11
C LEU A 188 10.12 15.05 0.99
N GLU A 189 10.49 16.26 1.40
CA GLU A 189 9.77 16.99 2.44
C GLU A 189 8.35 17.39 2.02
N ARG A 190 8.14 17.76 0.75
CA ARG A 190 6.80 17.98 0.19
C ARG A 190 5.94 16.73 0.32
N MET A 191 6.42 15.58 -0.18
CA MET A 191 5.64 14.34 -0.18
C MET A 191 5.40 13.81 1.24
N LYS A 192 6.36 13.98 2.16
CA LYS A 192 6.15 13.68 3.58
C LYS A 192 5.04 14.55 4.18
N HIS A 193 5.00 15.84 3.83
CA HIS A 193 3.96 16.74 4.29
C HIS A 193 2.58 16.33 3.75
N GLU A 194 2.47 16.01 2.46
CA GLU A 194 1.22 15.54 1.84
C GLU A 194 0.75 14.21 2.45
N LEU A 195 1.66 13.26 2.70
CA LEU A 195 1.34 12.00 3.36
C LEU A 195 0.83 12.21 4.79
N ARG A 196 1.49 13.09 5.57
CA ARG A 196 1.04 13.43 6.92
C ARG A 196 -0.34 14.10 6.94
N ALA A 197 -0.60 15.01 6.00
CA ALA A 197 -1.89 15.66 5.88
C ALA A 197 -3.00 14.64 5.59
N TRP A 198 -2.75 13.67 4.70
CA TRP A 198 -3.68 12.57 4.48
C TRP A 198 -3.89 11.70 5.73
N GLN A 199 -2.82 11.35 6.46
CA GLN A 199 -2.94 10.61 7.71
C GLN A 199 -3.78 11.35 8.77
N GLU A 200 -3.70 12.69 8.81
CA GLU A 200 -4.53 13.51 9.68
C GLU A 200 -5.99 13.57 9.22
N GLU A 201 -6.22 13.75 7.91
CA GLU A 201 -7.55 13.74 7.29
C GLU A 201 -8.30 12.43 7.55
N THR A 202 -7.59 11.30 7.51
CA THR A 202 -8.19 9.96 7.68
C THR A 202 -8.16 9.45 9.13
N ASP A 203 -7.72 10.28 10.09
CA ASP A 203 -7.52 9.88 11.50
C ASP A 203 -6.71 8.57 11.65
N ASP A 204 -5.55 8.50 10.98
CA ASP A 204 -4.69 7.32 11.01
C ASP A 204 -4.14 7.08 12.43
N PRO A 205 -4.54 5.99 13.09
CA PRO A 205 -4.14 5.74 14.47
C PRO A 205 -2.64 5.55 14.63
N LEU A 206 -1.95 5.01 13.61
CA LEU A 206 -0.52 4.70 13.71
C LEU A 206 0.38 5.93 13.50
N ARG A 207 -0.19 7.10 13.24
CA ARG A 207 0.54 8.38 13.28
C ARG A 207 1.02 8.72 14.69
N LYS A 208 0.30 8.24 15.72
CA LYS A 208 0.66 8.43 17.14
C LYS A 208 1.74 7.41 17.56
N PRO A 209 2.92 7.83 18.02
CA PRO A 209 4.01 6.90 18.39
C PRO A 209 3.60 5.87 19.46
N GLU A 210 2.75 6.26 20.41
CA GLU A 210 2.22 5.39 21.46
C GLU A 210 1.32 4.28 20.90
N ASN A 211 0.54 4.58 19.87
CA ASN A 211 -0.32 3.63 19.18
C ASN A 211 0.50 2.65 18.35
N LEU A 212 1.54 3.15 17.66
CA LEU A 212 2.47 2.31 16.92
C LEU A 212 3.20 1.34 17.86
N ALA A 213 3.70 1.82 19.00
CA ALA A 213 4.36 1.00 20.00
C ALA A 213 3.42 -0.07 20.57
N LEU A 214 2.20 0.31 20.94
CA LEU A 214 1.18 -0.63 21.44
C LEU A 214 0.83 -1.71 20.42
N MET A 215 0.62 -1.32 19.17
CA MET A 215 0.28 -2.25 18.09
C MET A 215 1.45 -3.19 17.75
N THR A 216 2.69 -2.69 17.87
CA THR A 216 3.91 -3.48 17.69
C THR A 216 4.08 -4.51 18.80
N GLU A 217 3.88 -4.11 20.05
CA GLU A 217 3.96 -5.04 21.19
C GLU A 217 2.92 -6.14 21.08
N TRP A 218 1.67 -5.79 20.77
CA TRP A 218 0.60 -6.76 20.64
C TRP A 218 0.87 -7.81 19.56
N HIS A 219 1.41 -7.41 18.40
CA HIS A 219 1.83 -8.39 17.38
C HIS A 219 2.99 -9.28 17.83
N ARG A 220 3.92 -8.74 18.63
CA ARG A 220 5.02 -9.51 19.20
C ARG A 220 4.50 -10.57 20.18
N GLU A 221 3.58 -10.21 21.06
CA GLU A 221 2.93 -11.11 22.00
C GLU A 221 2.14 -12.22 21.28
N LEU A 222 1.36 -11.86 20.27
CA LEU A 222 0.63 -12.83 19.43
C LEU A 222 1.54 -13.84 18.74
N LEU A 223 2.75 -13.44 18.35
CA LEU A 223 3.72 -14.35 17.73
C LEU A 223 4.46 -15.22 18.75
N ALA A 224 4.59 -14.76 19.99
CA ALA A 224 5.16 -15.53 21.09
C ALA A 224 4.19 -16.60 21.60
N ASP A 225 2.88 -16.36 21.51
CA ASP A 225 1.85 -17.32 21.90
C ASP A 225 1.80 -18.51 20.92
N LYS A 226 2.20 -19.69 21.43
CA LYS A 226 2.22 -20.96 20.69
C LYS A 226 0.98 -21.82 20.95
N THR A 227 -0.05 -21.28 21.60
CA THR A 227 -1.25 -22.03 21.96
C THR A 227 -1.92 -22.62 20.71
N PRO A 228 -2.01 -23.96 20.58
CA PRO A 228 -2.60 -24.58 19.40
C PRO A 228 -4.10 -24.33 19.35
N VAL A 229 -4.56 -23.56 18.37
CA VAL A 229 -6.00 -23.40 18.11
C VAL A 229 -6.52 -24.68 17.45
N ARG A 230 -7.34 -25.43 18.18
CA ARG A 230 -7.88 -26.72 17.75
C ARG A 230 -8.79 -26.56 16.52
N GLY A 231 -8.57 -27.37 15.48
CA GLY A 231 -9.48 -27.46 14.32
C GLY A 231 -9.19 -26.52 13.14
N HIS A 232 -8.20 -25.64 13.24
CA HIS A 232 -7.88 -24.67 12.19
C HIS A 232 -6.43 -24.80 11.71
N LYS A 233 -6.20 -24.62 10.39
CA LYS A 233 -4.84 -24.48 9.88
C LYS A 233 -4.21 -23.25 10.57
N PRO A 234 -2.98 -23.32 11.11
CA PRO A 234 -2.38 -22.26 11.94
C PRO A 234 -2.37 -20.86 11.30
N LYS A 235 -2.40 -20.79 9.97
CA LYS A 235 -2.49 -19.54 9.19
C LYS A 235 -3.82 -18.77 9.32
N TYR A 236 -4.92 -19.42 9.71
CA TYR A 236 -6.25 -18.80 9.85
C TYR A 236 -6.80 -18.91 11.27
N ALA A 237 -6.24 -19.80 12.08
CA ALA A 237 -6.68 -20.05 13.43
C ALA A 237 -6.50 -18.85 14.36
N VAL A 238 -5.47 -18.05 14.10
CA VAL A 238 -5.24 -16.77 14.77
C VAL A 238 -6.31 -15.76 14.35
N ALA A 239 -6.82 -15.79 13.11
CA ALA A 239 -7.77 -14.79 12.63
C ALA A 239 -9.09 -14.79 13.44
N GLU A 240 -9.68 -15.94 13.79
CA GLU A 240 -10.95 -15.95 14.54
C GLU A 240 -10.82 -15.49 16.01
N LEU A 241 -9.71 -15.81 16.69
CA LEU A 241 -9.38 -15.29 18.03
C LEU A 241 -8.97 -13.81 18.00
N VAL A 242 -8.26 -13.42 16.94
CA VAL A 242 -7.74 -12.07 16.77
C VAL A 242 -8.81 -11.11 16.26
N MET A 243 -9.86 -11.52 15.55
CA MET A 243 -10.85 -10.54 15.06
C MET A 243 -11.53 -9.75 16.20
N PRO A 244 -11.98 -10.34 17.33
CA PRO A 244 -12.48 -9.58 18.47
C PRO A 244 -11.42 -8.73 19.18
N GLU A 245 -10.24 -9.29 19.44
CA GLU A 245 -9.14 -8.60 20.15
C GLU A 245 -8.55 -7.47 19.29
N TYR A 246 -8.38 -7.70 18.00
CA TYR A 246 -7.98 -6.70 17.01
C TYR A 246 -9.04 -5.61 16.89
N ARG A 247 -10.33 -5.95 16.86
CA ARG A 247 -11.39 -4.92 16.88
C ARG A 247 -11.34 -4.10 18.16
N ALA A 248 -11.08 -4.72 19.32
CA ALA A 248 -10.92 -4.01 20.59
C ALA A 248 -9.67 -3.13 20.57
N MET A 249 -8.56 -3.61 20.01
CA MET A 249 -7.33 -2.83 19.81
C MET A 249 -7.58 -1.64 18.89
N VAL A 250 -8.13 -1.86 17.70
CA VAL A 250 -8.48 -0.78 16.75
C VAL A 250 -9.41 0.25 17.38
N LYS A 251 -10.38 -0.18 18.19
CA LYS A 251 -11.23 0.74 18.98
C LYS A 251 -10.46 1.53 20.03
N ARG A 252 -9.43 0.95 20.65
CA ARG A 252 -8.57 1.61 21.63
C ARG A 252 -7.62 2.63 21.01
N LEU A 253 -7.28 2.47 19.73
CA LEU A 253 -6.38 3.39 19.02
C LEU A 253 -7.08 4.68 18.54
N ARG A 254 -8.42 4.68 18.47
CA ARG A 254 -9.28 5.82 18.12
C ARG A 254 -9.75 6.54 19.37
#